data_AF-A0A520PQE2-F1
#
_entry.id   AF-A0A520PQE2-F1
#
_cell.length_a   1.000
_cell.length_b   1.000
_cell.length_c   1.000
_cell.angle_alpha   90.00
_cell.angle_beta   90.00
_cell.angle_gamma   90.00
#
_symmetry.space_group_name_H-M   'P 1'
#
loop_
_entity.id
_entity.type
_entity.pdbx_description
1 polymer ?
#
loop_
_entity_poly.entity_id
_entity_poly.type
_entity_poly.pdbx_seq_one_letter_code
_entity_poly.pdbx_strand_id
1 'polypeptide(L)'
;MSADVALLREGLSLTLDETDLPELGRKVQGKVRDSYLPGDGRRILVTTDRISAFDRVLGTLPFKGQILNQLSAWWFEQTKDVAPNHLRGVPDPSVSVAIECEPLPVEWVMRAYATGVTSTSLWTHYARGEREFCGHALPDGLKKNEPLPEAILTPSTKAEKGGHDESVSRDVVLARGLVDEATFAEAERIARALFARGREICAKHGLILVDTKYE
;
A
#
# COMPACT_ATOMS: atom_id res chain seq x y z
N MET A 1 -4.97 -27.11 -2.36
CA MET A 1 -5.31 -26.99 -3.80
C MET A 1 -4.08 -26.52 -4.53
N SER A 2 -3.67 -27.20 -5.59
CA SER A 2 -2.59 -26.73 -6.48
C SER A 2 -3.16 -25.77 -7.53
N ALA A 3 -2.34 -24.81 -7.99
CA ALA A 3 -2.74 -23.93 -9.10
C ALA A 3 -2.95 -24.73 -10.39
N ASP A 4 -3.98 -24.36 -11.16
CA ASP A 4 -4.24 -24.95 -12.47
C ASP A 4 -3.26 -24.37 -13.51
N VAL A 5 -2.23 -25.15 -13.83
CA VAL A 5 -1.17 -24.72 -14.76
C VAL A 5 -1.69 -24.56 -16.19
N ALA A 6 -2.72 -25.31 -16.61
CA ALA A 6 -3.28 -25.18 -17.93
C ALA A 6 -4.00 -23.83 -18.08
N LEU A 7 -4.84 -23.48 -17.08
CA LEU A 7 -5.51 -22.19 -17.01
C LEU A 7 -4.51 -21.01 -17.01
N LEU A 8 -3.44 -21.12 -16.23
CA LEU A 8 -2.41 -20.07 -16.19
C LEU A 8 -1.71 -19.90 -17.54
N ARG A 9 -1.45 -20.99 -18.28
CA ARG A 9 -0.84 -20.93 -19.61
C ARG A 9 -1.75 -20.29 -20.64
N GLU A 10 -3.03 -20.63 -20.63
CA GLU A 10 -4.04 -20.00 -21.51
C GLU A 10 -4.13 -18.50 -21.22
N GLY A 11 -4.13 -18.13 -19.93
CA GLY A 11 -4.21 -16.73 -19.48
C GLY A 11 -3.03 -15.85 -19.88
N LEU A 12 -1.85 -16.40 -20.23
CA LEU A 12 -0.68 -15.61 -20.61
C LEU A 12 -0.94 -14.67 -21.80
N SER A 13 -1.86 -15.04 -22.70
CA SER A 13 -2.25 -14.24 -23.87
C SER A 13 -3.42 -13.28 -23.61
N LEU A 14 -4.05 -13.36 -22.43
CA LEU A 14 -5.28 -12.67 -22.09
C LEU A 14 -5.09 -11.64 -20.97
N THR A 15 -3.85 -11.24 -20.70
CA THR A 15 -3.56 -10.29 -19.63
C THR A 15 -4.03 -8.88 -19.95
N LEU A 16 -4.63 -8.21 -18.98
CA LEU A 16 -5.03 -6.82 -19.11
C LEU A 16 -3.82 -5.89 -18.90
N ASP A 17 -3.24 -5.37 -19.98
CA ASP A 17 -2.16 -4.39 -19.90
C ASP A 17 -2.70 -2.98 -19.60
N GLU A 18 -3.66 -2.49 -20.38
CA GLU A 18 -4.22 -1.13 -20.28
C GLU A 18 -5.72 -1.14 -20.63
N THR A 19 -6.49 -0.18 -20.10
CA THR A 19 -7.88 0.07 -20.52
C THR A 19 -8.03 1.43 -21.19
N ASP A 20 -8.88 1.53 -22.21
CA ASP A 20 -9.31 2.81 -22.78
C ASP A 20 -10.83 2.89 -22.77
N LEU A 21 -11.36 3.61 -21.78
CA LEU A 21 -12.79 3.67 -21.45
C LEU A 21 -13.18 5.14 -21.22
N PRO A 22 -13.11 6.00 -22.25
CA PRO A 22 -13.34 7.44 -22.12
C PRO A 22 -14.75 7.79 -21.59
N GLU A 23 -15.73 6.91 -21.78
CA GLU A 23 -17.08 7.02 -21.24
C GLU A 23 -17.13 7.01 -19.70
N LEU A 24 -16.06 6.54 -19.04
CA LEU A 24 -15.93 6.53 -17.58
C LEU A 24 -15.28 7.80 -17.02
N GLY A 25 -14.92 8.76 -17.88
CA GLY A 25 -14.36 10.06 -17.50
C GLY A 25 -12.84 10.16 -17.65
N ARG A 26 -12.21 11.12 -16.96
CA ARG A 26 -10.78 11.40 -17.12
C ARG A 26 -9.95 10.21 -16.62
N LYS A 27 -9.14 9.64 -17.52
CA LYS A 27 -8.19 8.58 -17.20
C LYS A 27 -6.99 9.12 -16.43
N VAL A 28 -6.59 8.42 -15.37
CA VAL A 28 -5.34 8.58 -14.62
C VAL A 28 -4.65 7.21 -14.56
N GLN A 29 -3.52 7.08 -15.24
CA GLN A 29 -2.77 5.84 -15.30
C GLN A 29 -1.65 5.83 -14.24
N GLY A 30 -1.69 4.82 -13.36
CA GLY A 30 -0.59 4.48 -12.47
C GLY A 30 0.22 3.29 -13.00
N LYS A 31 1.23 2.85 -12.24
CA LYS A 31 2.06 1.69 -12.61
C LYS A 31 1.23 0.42 -12.87
N VAL A 32 0.21 0.16 -12.05
CA VAL A 32 -0.57 -1.10 -12.07
C VAL A 32 -2.09 -0.92 -12.02
N ARG A 33 -2.58 0.31 -12.09
CA ARG A 33 -4.01 0.65 -12.06
C ARG A 33 -4.31 1.72 -13.08
N ASP A 34 -5.40 1.55 -13.79
CA ASP A 34 -6.01 2.59 -14.61
C ASP A 34 -7.23 3.11 -13.84
N SER A 35 -7.25 4.39 -13.50
CA SER A 35 -8.34 5.02 -12.76
C SER A 35 -9.13 5.96 -13.65
N TYR A 36 -10.44 6.00 -13.47
CA TYR A 36 -11.32 6.92 -14.19
C TYR A 36 -12.04 7.82 -13.20
N LEU A 37 -12.09 9.11 -13.52
CA LEU A 37 -12.71 10.17 -12.73
C LEU A 37 -13.90 10.74 -13.52
N PRO A 38 -15.14 10.29 -13.27
CA PRO A 38 -16.33 10.78 -13.96
C PRO A 38 -16.71 12.23 -13.59
N GLY A 39 -16.20 12.75 -12.47
CA GLY A 39 -16.51 14.11 -11.98
C GLY A 39 -17.75 14.19 -11.08
N ASP A 40 -18.32 13.06 -10.67
CA ASP A 40 -19.52 12.95 -9.83
C ASP A 40 -19.22 12.46 -8.40
N GLY A 41 -17.98 12.63 -7.95
CA GLY A 41 -17.51 12.18 -6.64
C GLY A 41 -17.16 10.69 -6.57
N ARG A 42 -17.21 9.96 -7.68
CA ARG A 42 -16.73 8.57 -7.77
C ARG A 42 -15.31 8.50 -8.34
N ARG A 43 -14.61 7.43 -7.99
CA ARG A 43 -13.42 6.93 -8.69
C ARG A 43 -13.67 5.50 -9.11
N ILE A 44 -13.43 5.19 -10.38
CA ILE A 44 -13.48 3.82 -10.89
C ILE A 44 -12.04 3.35 -11.03
N LEU A 45 -11.69 2.29 -10.32
CA LEU A 45 -10.35 1.71 -10.28
C LEU A 45 -10.37 0.41 -11.08
N VAL A 46 -9.62 0.34 -12.17
CA VAL A 46 -9.34 -0.91 -12.88
C VAL A 46 -7.93 -1.37 -12.49
N THR A 47 -7.85 -2.49 -11.77
CA THR A 47 -6.56 -3.11 -11.40
C THR A 47 -6.09 -3.97 -12.56
N THR A 48 -5.00 -3.57 -13.21
CA THR A 48 -4.47 -4.27 -14.38
C THR A 48 -3.57 -5.44 -13.99
N ASP A 49 -3.22 -6.25 -14.97
CA ASP A 49 -2.28 -7.37 -14.81
C ASP A 49 -0.82 -6.92 -14.83
N ARG A 50 -0.55 -5.62 -15.08
CA ARG A 50 0.79 -5.05 -15.03
C ARG A 50 1.44 -5.31 -13.68
N ILE A 51 2.67 -5.81 -13.68
CA ILE A 51 3.53 -5.92 -12.50
C ILE A 51 4.68 -4.93 -12.61
N SER A 52 5.02 -4.30 -11.49
CA SER A 52 6.15 -3.37 -11.41
C SER A 52 7.14 -3.79 -10.33
N ALA A 53 8.42 -3.62 -10.61
CA ALA A 53 9.50 -3.68 -9.63
C ALA A 53 10.59 -2.65 -10.00
N PHE A 54 11.34 -2.17 -9.01
CA PHE A 54 12.39 -1.15 -9.21
C PHE A 54 11.89 0.07 -9.99
N ASP A 55 10.69 0.53 -9.65
CA ASP A 55 9.99 1.65 -10.29
C ASP A 55 9.70 1.53 -11.78
N ARG A 56 9.79 0.31 -12.34
CA ARG A 56 9.48 0.03 -13.75
C ARG A 56 8.38 -1.02 -13.86
N VAL A 57 7.50 -0.84 -14.83
CA VAL A 57 6.58 -1.90 -15.26
C VAL A 57 7.39 -2.94 -16.03
N LEU A 58 7.29 -4.20 -15.62
CA LEU A 58 8.09 -5.30 -16.19
C LEU A 58 7.34 -6.11 -17.24
N GLY A 59 6.01 -6.01 -17.25
CA GLY A 59 5.11 -6.80 -18.08
C GLY A 59 3.83 -7.10 -17.32
N THR A 60 3.12 -8.15 -17.72
CA THR A 60 1.84 -8.55 -17.14
C THR A 60 1.89 -9.96 -16.55
N LEU A 61 1.03 -10.22 -15.56
CA LEU A 61 0.82 -11.54 -14.97
C LEU A 61 -0.67 -11.90 -15.03
N PRO A 62 -1.05 -13.06 -15.59
CA PRO A 62 -2.45 -13.42 -15.74
C PRO A 62 -3.16 -13.47 -14.38
N PHE A 63 -4.37 -12.91 -14.34
CA PHE A 63 -5.25 -12.85 -13.17
C PHE A 63 -4.75 -11.99 -12.00
N LYS A 64 -3.59 -11.33 -12.12
CA LYS A 64 -3.05 -10.49 -11.04
C LYS A 64 -4.03 -9.39 -10.66
N GLY A 65 -4.61 -8.70 -11.65
CA GLY A 65 -5.56 -7.62 -11.42
C GLY A 65 -6.77 -8.07 -10.61
N GLN A 66 -7.32 -9.23 -10.98
CA GLN A 66 -8.49 -9.83 -10.33
C GLN A 66 -8.17 -10.21 -8.88
N ILE A 67 -7.07 -10.96 -8.66
CA ILE A 67 -6.66 -11.43 -7.35
C ILE A 67 -6.44 -10.25 -6.40
N LEU A 68 -5.72 -9.22 -6.86
CA LEU A 68 -5.39 -8.08 -5.99
C LEU A 68 -6.60 -7.21 -5.68
N ASN A 69 -7.49 -6.97 -6.65
CA ASN A 69 -8.70 -6.19 -6.41
C ASN A 69 -9.67 -6.90 -5.46
N GLN A 70 -9.87 -8.21 -5.64
CA GLN A 70 -10.67 -9.02 -4.71
C GLN A 70 -10.04 -9.11 -3.32
N LEU A 71 -8.72 -9.23 -3.23
CA LEU A 71 -8.00 -9.23 -1.95
C LEU A 71 -8.17 -7.88 -1.24
N SER A 72 -8.08 -6.75 -1.95
CA SER A 72 -8.36 -5.43 -1.38
C SER A 72 -9.80 -5.32 -0.87
N ALA A 73 -10.79 -5.78 -1.66
CA ALA A 73 -12.19 -5.78 -1.23
C ALA A 73 -12.42 -6.64 0.02
N TRP A 74 -11.77 -7.80 0.09
CA TRP A 74 -11.81 -8.66 1.27
C TRP A 74 -11.21 -7.97 2.50
N TRP A 75 -10.06 -7.30 2.37
CA TRP A 75 -9.45 -6.55 3.48
C TRP A 75 -10.33 -5.39 3.96
N PHE A 76 -10.95 -4.64 3.04
CA PHE A 76 -11.88 -3.58 3.42
C PHE A 76 -13.06 -4.10 4.24
N GLU A 77 -13.56 -5.31 3.93
CA GLU A 77 -14.58 -5.98 4.75
C GLU A 77 -14.04 -6.42 6.12
N GLN A 78 -12.82 -6.97 6.18
CA GLN A 78 -12.20 -7.43 7.44
C GLN A 78 -11.87 -6.29 8.41
N THR A 79 -11.79 -5.05 7.94
CA THR A 79 -11.37 -3.89 8.73
C THR A 79 -12.42 -2.77 8.78
N LYS A 80 -13.65 -3.02 8.32
CA LYS A 80 -14.71 -2.00 8.30
C LYS A 80 -15.10 -1.48 9.69
N ASP A 81 -14.82 -2.25 10.74
CA ASP A 81 -15.01 -1.86 12.14
C ASP A 81 -13.91 -0.94 12.67
N VAL A 82 -12.75 -0.89 11.99
CA VAL A 82 -11.58 -0.10 12.41
C VAL A 82 -11.67 1.33 11.87
N ALA A 83 -12.03 1.48 10.59
CA ALA A 83 -12.15 2.77 9.93
C ALA A 83 -13.12 2.69 8.72
N PRO A 84 -13.81 3.80 8.38
CA PRO A 84 -14.50 3.89 7.10
C PRO A 84 -13.49 3.77 5.95
N ASN A 85 -13.94 3.22 4.83
CA ASN A 85 -13.13 3.11 3.63
C ASN A 85 -13.89 3.61 2.40
N HIS A 86 -13.17 3.83 1.31
CA HIS A 86 -13.73 4.42 0.10
C HIS A 86 -14.49 3.44 -0.80
N LEU A 87 -14.45 2.13 -0.55
CA LEU A 87 -14.99 1.14 -1.47
C LEU A 87 -16.53 1.16 -1.43
N ARG A 88 -17.16 1.25 -2.60
CA ARG A 88 -18.63 1.21 -2.76
C ARG A 88 -19.13 -0.07 -3.39
N GLY A 89 -18.33 -0.69 -4.26
CA GLY A 89 -18.69 -1.97 -4.88
C GLY A 89 -17.62 -2.50 -5.82
N VAL A 90 -17.76 -3.77 -6.16
CA VAL A 90 -16.85 -4.53 -7.02
C VAL A 90 -17.68 -5.16 -8.15
N PRO A 91 -18.01 -4.40 -9.21
CA PRO A 91 -18.89 -4.90 -10.29
C PRO A 91 -18.21 -5.95 -11.18
N ASP A 92 -16.88 -6.02 -11.14
CA ASP A 92 -16.06 -7.00 -11.86
C ASP A 92 -14.86 -7.38 -10.98
N PRO A 93 -14.31 -8.61 -11.07
CA PRO A 93 -13.16 -9.03 -10.27
C PRO A 93 -11.95 -8.09 -10.31
N SER A 94 -11.74 -7.35 -11.40
CA SER A 94 -10.65 -6.37 -11.54
C SER A 94 -11.06 -4.92 -11.29
N VAL A 95 -12.36 -4.65 -11.05
CA VAL A 95 -12.89 -3.28 -10.96
C VAL A 95 -13.42 -2.99 -9.56
N SER A 96 -13.02 -1.83 -9.02
CA SER A 96 -13.60 -1.25 -7.81
C SER A 96 -14.22 0.11 -8.11
N VAL A 97 -15.45 0.33 -7.67
CA VAL A 97 -16.07 1.65 -7.62
C VAL A 97 -15.88 2.20 -6.21
N ALA A 98 -15.23 3.34 -6.10
CA ALA A 98 -14.90 3.99 -4.85
C ALA A 98 -15.40 5.44 -4.79
N ILE A 99 -15.44 6.01 -3.59
CA ILE A 99 -15.58 7.45 -3.38
C ILE A 99 -14.27 8.11 -3.82
N GLU A 100 -14.35 9.22 -4.55
CA GLU A 100 -13.18 10.08 -4.77
C GLU A 100 -12.83 10.79 -3.46
N CYS A 101 -11.63 10.51 -2.96
CA CYS A 101 -11.09 11.12 -1.76
C CYS A 101 -9.89 12.00 -2.12
N GLU A 102 -9.69 13.05 -1.35
CA GLU A 102 -8.43 13.79 -1.34
C GLU A 102 -7.46 13.05 -0.40
N PRO A 103 -6.35 12.49 -0.90
CA PRO A 103 -5.40 11.78 -0.06
C PRO A 103 -4.65 12.75 0.85
N LEU A 104 -4.35 12.33 2.08
CA LEU A 104 -3.40 13.04 2.92
C LEU A 104 -2.00 13.04 2.23
N PRO A 105 -1.21 14.11 2.35
CA PRO A 105 0.12 14.21 1.73
C PRO A 105 1.19 13.39 2.50
N VAL A 106 0.78 12.31 3.16
CA VAL A 106 1.58 11.44 4.01
C VAL A 106 1.14 10.00 3.76
N GLU A 107 2.11 9.13 3.54
CA GLU A 107 1.90 7.68 3.49
C GLU A 107 2.15 7.07 4.88
N TRP A 108 1.21 6.26 5.37
CA TRP A 108 1.26 5.72 6.72
C TRP A 108 1.83 4.31 6.68
N VAL A 109 3.17 4.20 6.78
CA VAL A 109 3.87 2.90 6.73
C VAL A 109 4.03 2.32 8.13
N MET A 110 3.49 1.13 8.36
CA MET A 110 3.71 0.36 9.58
C MET A 110 4.75 -0.73 9.35
N ARG A 111 5.70 -0.89 10.27
CA ARG A 111 6.79 -1.89 10.18
C ARG A 111 6.87 -2.72 11.45
N ALA A 112 6.95 -4.05 11.30
CA ALA A 112 7.19 -4.97 12.40
C ALA A 112 8.56 -5.66 12.35
N TYR A 113 9.35 -5.46 11.28
CA TYR A 113 10.62 -6.16 11.07
C TYR A 113 11.69 -5.21 10.53
N ALA A 114 12.94 -5.45 10.92
CA ALA A 114 14.10 -4.71 10.46
C ALA A 114 14.56 -5.20 9.07
N THR A 115 13.86 -4.78 8.01
CA THR A 115 14.11 -5.25 6.64
C THR A 115 14.11 -4.12 5.60
N GLY A 116 14.18 -4.52 4.32
CA GLY A 116 14.22 -3.68 3.13
C GLY A 116 15.63 -3.47 2.57
N VAL A 117 15.66 -2.88 1.38
CA VAL A 117 16.90 -2.62 0.61
C VAL A 117 16.89 -1.24 -0.06
N THR A 118 15.81 -0.47 0.09
CA THR A 118 15.69 0.87 -0.49
C THR A 118 16.31 1.91 0.45
N SER A 119 16.55 3.12 -0.07
CA SER A 119 17.00 4.26 0.73
C SER A 119 16.03 4.61 1.87
N THR A 120 14.74 4.30 1.74
CA THR A 120 13.67 4.56 2.72
C THR A 120 13.41 3.40 3.68
N SER A 121 14.19 2.32 3.60
CA SER A 121 13.95 1.15 4.43
C SER A 121 14.73 1.20 5.74
N LEU A 122 14.09 0.76 6.82
CA LEU A 122 14.66 0.72 8.17
C LEU A 122 16.03 0.03 8.18
N TRP A 123 16.16 -1.13 7.51
CA TRP A 123 17.43 -1.86 7.51
C TRP A 123 18.57 -1.09 6.86
N THR A 124 18.32 -0.34 5.78
CA THR A 124 19.36 0.46 5.11
C THR A 124 19.95 1.52 6.04
N HIS A 125 19.12 2.19 6.84
CA HIS A 125 19.56 3.16 7.84
C HIS A 125 20.29 2.46 9.00
N TYR A 126 19.69 1.41 9.56
CA TYR A 126 20.26 0.67 10.68
C TYR A 126 21.65 0.09 10.38
N ALA A 127 21.83 -0.47 9.17
CA ALA A 127 23.09 -1.03 8.69
C ALA A 127 24.20 0.02 8.52
N ARG A 128 23.86 1.32 8.41
CA ARG A 128 24.83 2.43 8.40
C ARG A 128 25.25 2.89 9.80
N GLY A 129 24.71 2.26 10.84
CA GLY A 129 24.98 2.61 12.24
C GLY A 129 23.92 3.52 12.87
N GLU A 130 22.87 3.89 12.13
CA GLU A 130 21.79 4.71 12.68
C GLU A 130 20.99 3.90 13.72
N ARG A 131 20.59 4.57 14.80
CA ARG A 131 19.79 4.01 15.91
C ARG A 131 18.52 4.79 16.20
N GLU A 132 18.23 5.76 15.35
CA GLU A 132 16.96 6.47 15.34
C GLU A 132 16.40 6.39 13.92
N PHE A 133 15.11 6.06 13.79
CA PHE A 133 14.45 5.98 12.50
C PHE A 133 13.03 6.52 12.61
N CYS A 134 12.71 7.57 11.85
CA CYS A 134 11.43 8.27 11.91
C CYS A 134 11.01 8.71 13.34
N GLY A 135 11.98 9.05 14.20
CA GLY A 135 11.75 9.43 15.60
C GLY A 135 11.63 8.25 16.58
N HIS A 136 11.85 7.02 16.12
CA HIS A 136 11.87 5.83 16.98
C HIS A 136 13.30 5.41 17.27
N ALA A 137 13.63 5.23 18.55
CA ALA A 137 14.89 4.61 18.96
C ALA A 137 14.87 3.12 18.63
N LEU A 138 15.92 2.63 17.97
CA LEU A 138 16.09 1.23 17.58
C LEU A 138 17.07 0.55 18.54
N PRO A 139 16.76 -0.66 19.03
CA PRO A 139 17.69 -1.39 19.89
C PRO A 139 18.98 -1.77 19.16
N ASP A 140 20.05 -1.89 19.92
CA ASP A 140 21.30 -2.45 19.41
C ASP A 140 21.18 -3.95 19.11
N GLY A 141 22.03 -4.44 18.20
CA GLY A 141 22.16 -5.85 17.89
C GLY A 141 21.07 -6.44 16.98
N LEU A 142 20.16 -5.64 16.41
CA LEU A 142 19.17 -6.13 15.44
C LEU A 142 19.86 -6.75 14.22
N LYS A 143 19.35 -7.90 13.78
CA LYS A 143 19.77 -8.57 12.56
C LYS A 143 18.79 -8.30 11.42
N LYS A 144 19.26 -8.48 10.18
CA LYS A 144 18.42 -8.31 9.00
C LYS A 144 17.23 -9.28 9.05
N ASN A 145 16.04 -8.76 8.81
CA ASN A 145 14.75 -9.46 8.85
C ASN A 145 14.32 -9.94 10.25
N GLU A 146 14.93 -9.43 11.32
CA GLU A 146 14.50 -9.72 12.68
C GLU A 146 13.23 -8.91 13.04
N PRO A 147 12.29 -9.46 13.82
CA PRO A 147 11.18 -8.68 14.36
C PRO A 147 11.69 -7.53 15.24
N LEU A 148 11.02 -6.39 15.13
CA LEU A 148 11.17 -5.28 16.06
C LEU A 148 10.49 -5.62 17.40
N PRO A 149 10.93 -5.05 18.53
CA PRO A 149 10.26 -5.21 19.82
C PRO A 149 8.78 -4.83 19.75
N GLU A 150 8.47 -3.78 19.00
CA GLU A 150 7.13 -3.32 18.71
C GLU A 150 7.00 -2.84 17.27
N ALA A 151 5.77 -2.82 16.75
CA ALA A 151 5.51 -2.27 15.44
C ALA A 151 5.54 -0.74 15.47
N ILE A 152 6.31 -0.14 14.58
CA ILE A 152 6.51 1.31 14.53
C ILE A 152 5.86 1.92 13.29
N LEU A 153 5.34 3.14 13.45
CA LEU A 153 4.84 3.97 12.36
C LEU A 153 6.00 4.79 11.81
N THR A 154 6.27 4.65 10.52
CA THR A 154 7.38 5.34 9.82
C THR A 154 6.81 6.09 8.62
N PRO A 155 6.20 7.27 8.82
CA PRO A 155 5.55 8.00 7.76
C PRO A 155 6.51 8.30 6.59
N SER A 156 5.99 8.32 5.36
CA SER A 156 6.75 8.80 4.20
C SER A 156 6.01 9.89 3.44
N THR A 157 6.77 10.82 2.88
CA THR A 157 6.23 11.87 2.01
C THR A 157 6.58 11.55 0.56
N LYS A 158 5.62 11.72 -0.35
CA LYS A 158 5.89 11.62 -1.79
C LYS A 158 6.75 12.80 -2.22
N ALA A 159 7.85 12.53 -2.90
CA ALA A 159 8.61 13.58 -3.54
C ALA A 159 7.85 14.16 -4.75
N GLU A 160 8.15 15.40 -5.12
CA GLU A 160 7.73 15.96 -6.40
C GLU A 160 8.26 15.10 -7.57
N LYS A 161 7.62 15.19 -8.74
CA LYS A 161 7.92 14.34 -9.91
C LYS A 161 9.43 14.30 -10.20
N GLY A 162 10.06 13.16 -9.91
CA GLY A 162 11.48 12.89 -10.14
C GLY A 162 12.34 12.70 -8.89
N GLY A 163 11.81 12.99 -7.70
CA GLY A 163 12.49 12.70 -6.44
C GLY A 163 12.14 11.32 -5.87
N HIS A 164 12.84 10.91 -4.81
CA HIS A 164 12.56 9.69 -4.06
C HIS A 164 11.73 10.01 -2.82
N ASP A 165 10.79 9.13 -2.46
CA ASP A 165 10.05 9.22 -1.20
C ASP A 165 11.03 9.36 -0.03
N GLU A 166 10.64 10.14 0.99
CA GLU A 166 11.45 10.38 2.18
C GLU A 166 10.71 9.80 3.40
N SER A 167 11.40 8.98 4.21
CA SER A 167 10.87 8.55 5.50
C SER A 167 11.11 9.63 6.54
N VAL A 168 10.04 10.11 7.17
CA VAL A 168 10.05 11.28 8.06
C VAL A 168 9.47 10.93 9.44
N SER A 169 9.83 11.70 10.47
CA SER A 169 9.24 11.55 11.81
C SER A 169 7.91 12.30 11.93
N ARG A 170 7.15 12.00 12.99
CA ARG A 170 5.96 12.77 13.39
C ARG A 170 6.27 14.27 13.47
N ASP A 171 7.36 14.63 14.14
CA ASP A 171 7.74 16.03 14.34
C ASP A 171 8.01 16.75 13.01
N VAL A 172 8.64 16.06 12.05
CA VAL A 172 8.86 16.61 10.70
C VAL A 172 7.54 16.78 9.94
N VAL A 173 6.63 15.80 10.03
CA VAL A 173 5.30 15.89 9.40
C VAL A 173 4.51 17.09 9.90
N LEU A 174 4.49 17.30 11.22
CA LEU A 174 3.78 18.41 11.86
C LEU A 174 4.47 19.76 11.58
N ALA A 175 5.81 19.82 11.66
CA ALA A 175 6.57 21.04 11.40
C ALA A 175 6.46 21.50 9.95
N ARG A 176 6.36 20.57 8.99
CA ARG A 176 6.11 20.87 7.57
C ARG A 176 4.65 21.24 7.27
N GLY A 177 3.75 21.14 8.26
CA GLY A 177 2.33 21.46 8.09
C GLY A 177 1.60 20.53 7.11
N LEU A 178 2.07 19.29 6.96
CA LEU A 178 1.49 18.33 6.02
C LEU A 178 0.11 17.85 6.48
N VAL A 179 -0.04 17.69 7.81
CA VAL A 179 -1.31 17.45 8.50
C VAL A 179 -1.24 18.14 9.87
N ASP A 180 -2.39 18.40 10.48
CA ASP A 180 -2.45 18.89 11.86
C ASP A 180 -2.31 17.73 12.88
N GLU A 181 -2.14 18.10 14.15
CA GLU A 181 -1.96 17.15 15.26
C GLU A 181 -3.12 16.17 15.39
N ALA A 182 -4.35 16.65 15.26
CA ALA A 182 -5.55 15.83 15.40
C ALA A 182 -5.66 14.79 14.27
N THR A 183 -5.38 15.21 13.04
CA THR A 183 -5.36 14.35 11.85
C THR A 183 -4.24 13.32 11.95
N PHE A 184 -3.04 13.73 12.40
CA PHE A 184 -1.94 12.80 12.61
C PHE A 184 -2.30 11.73 13.64
N ALA A 185 -2.81 12.14 14.80
CA ALA A 185 -3.16 11.23 15.88
C ALA A 185 -4.23 10.22 15.44
N GLU A 186 -5.25 10.66 14.69
CA GLU A 186 -6.29 9.77 14.19
C GLU A 186 -5.78 8.81 13.10
N ALA A 187 -4.97 9.30 12.17
CA ALA A 187 -4.37 8.45 11.13
C ALA A 187 -3.40 7.43 11.73
N GLU A 188 -2.59 7.81 12.73
CA GLU A 188 -1.74 6.89 13.48
C GLU A 188 -2.56 5.82 14.21
N ARG A 189 -3.63 6.22 14.90
CA ARG A 189 -4.53 5.29 15.60
C ARG A 189 -5.11 4.26 14.62
N ILE A 190 -5.60 4.72 13.46
CA ILE A 190 -6.16 3.84 12.41
C ILE A 190 -5.08 2.93 11.84
N ALA A 191 -3.93 3.46 11.40
CA ALA A 191 -2.86 2.69 10.79
C ALA A 191 -2.35 1.58 11.73
N ARG A 192 -2.17 1.88 13.01
CA ARG A 192 -1.77 0.90 14.04
C ARG A 192 -2.82 -0.18 14.22
N ALA A 193 -4.10 0.18 14.29
CA ALA A 193 -5.20 -0.78 14.45
C ALA A 193 -5.36 -1.68 13.21
N LEU A 194 -5.29 -1.11 12.00
CA LEU A 194 -5.32 -1.87 10.75
C LEU A 194 -4.14 -2.84 10.67
N PHE A 195 -2.94 -2.41 11.04
CA PHE A 195 -1.76 -3.26 10.99
C PHE A 195 -1.82 -4.39 12.03
N ALA A 196 -2.30 -4.11 13.25
CA ALA A 196 -2.53 -5.13 14.26
C ALA A 196 -3.52 -6.21 13.75
N ARG A 197 -4.67 -5.81 13.21
CA ARG A 197 -5.65 -6.73 12.59
C ARG A 197 -5.04 -7.52 11.43
N GLY A 198 -4.25 -6.87 10.58
CA GLY A 198 -3.52 -7.52 9.49
C GLY A 198 -2.57 -8.60 9.98
N ARG A 199 -1.78 -8.31 11.03
CA ARG A 199 -0.87 -9.28 11.64
C ARG A 199 -1.60 -10.48 12.23
N GLU A 200 -2.69 -10.25 12.97
CA GLU A 200 -3.51 -11.33 13.54
C GLU A 200 -4.06 -12.27 12.46
N ILE A 201 -4.61 -11.69 11.39
CA ILE A 201 -5.16 -12.43 10.26
C ILE A 201 -4.05 -13.21 9.54
N CYS A 202 -2.94 -12.56 9.17
CA CYS A 202 -1.82 -13.23 8.51
C CYS A 202 -1.29 -14.39 9.35
N ALA A 203 -1.13 -14.22 10.66
CA ALA A 203 -0.63 -15.25 11.56
C ALA A 203 -1.53 -16.50 11.59
N LYS A 204 -2.86 -16.33 11.57
CA LYS A 204 -3.83 -17.45 11.49
C LYS A 204 -3.69 -18.27 10.21
N HIS A 205 -3.11 -17.68 9.16
CA HIS A 205 -2.87 -18.33 7.88
C HIS A 205 -1.40 -18.73 7.65
N GLY A 206 -0.56 -18.69 8.69
CA GLY A 206 0.86 -19.04 8.59
C GLY A 206 1.70 -18.03 7.81
N LEU A 207 1.22 -16.79 7.70
CA LEU A 207 1.90 -15.68 7.04
C LEU A 207 2.42 -14.67 8.06
N ILE A 208 3.49 -13.98 7.71
CA ILE A 208 4.05 -12.86 8.48
C ILE A 208 3.77 -11.58 7.72
N LEU A 209 3.01 -10.66 8.34
CA LEU A 209 2.88 -9.30 7.84
C LEU A 209 4.08 -8.47 8.34
N VAL A 210 5.03 -8.26 7.43
CA VAL A 210 6.32 -7.63 7.70
C VAL A 210 6.18 -6.12 7.86
N ASP A 211 5.57 -5.49 6.87
CA ASP A 211 5.21 -4.09 6.82
C ASP A 211 4.01 -3.90 5.89
N THR A 212 3.41 -2.71 5.93
CA THR A 212 2.37 -2.29 4.98
C THR A 212 2.25 -0.78 4.96
N LYS A 213 1.61 -0.26 3.92
CA LYS A 213 1.41 1.17 3.69
C LYS A 213 -0.07 1.47 3.49
N TYR A 214 -0.56 2.49 4.18
CA TYR A 214 -1.90 3.02 4.00
C TYR A 214 -1.86 4.41 3.36
N GLU A 215 -2.91 4.73 2.60
CA GLU A 215 -3.23 6.05 2.04
C GLU A 215 -4.68 6.40 2.41
#